data_AF-A0A7S4DD33-F1
#
_entry.id   AF-A0A7S4DD33-F1
#
_cell.length_a   1.000
_cell.length_b   1.000
_cell.length_c   1.000
_cell.angle_alpha   90.00
_cell.angle_beta   90.00
_cell.angle_gamma   90.00
#
_symmetry.space_group_name_H-M   'P 1'
#
loop_
_entity.id
_entity.type
_entity.pdbx_description
1 polymer ?
#
loop_
_entity_poly.entity_id
_entity_poly.type
_entity_poly.pdbx_seq_one_letter_code
_entity_poly.pdbx_strand_id
1 'polypeptide(L)'
;VLGPRPPTRRGGRFAGRCRAAWAREKARPKRSSGRHQAVSQTFEAMGLTHANEDENDIDIALTHKQFGKVAVEVDGPSHYTTNRPAACLNQTESAGRGGASAAGASAPAQPSSSPAAATAAKPPPPLLLGHTRLKHRLLGLKGWKVVQIPYYEWDRIPFWSSMEKKRYVQRKLQIEAVVYSQNDWSSYRAYPSGAGQLNRFD
;
A
#
# COMPACT_ATOMS: atom_id res chain seq x y z
N VAL A 1 20.88 -12.11 -48.33
CA VAL A 1 21.18 -12.00 -46.87
C VAL A 1 21.25 -10.53 -46.53
N LEU A 2 20.20 -9.97 -45.91
CA LEU A 2 20.16 -8.57 -45.49
C LEU A 2 20.83 -8.45 -44.12
N GLY A 3 21.96 -7.76 -44.04
CA GLY A 3 22.63 -7.46 -42.77
C GLY A 3 21.78 -6.56 -41.85
N PRO A 4 22.12 -6.50 -40.55
CA PRO A 4 21.35 -5.72 -39.59
C PRO A 4 21.34 -4.23 -39.98
N ARG A 5 20.14 -3.64 -40.05
CA ARG A 5 19.97 -2.21 -40.33
C ARG A 5 20.65 -1.38 -39.23
N PRO A 6 21.45 -0.36 -39.58
CA PRO A 6 22.07 0.51 -38.60
C PRO A 6 21.01 1.26 -37.79
N PRO A 7 21.22 1.49 -36.49
CA PRO A 7 20.27 2.20 -35.66
C PRO A 7 20.04 3.60 -36.21
N THR A 8 18.77 3.96 -36.43
CA THR A 8 18.40 5.25 -36.98
C THR A 8 18.91 6.38 -36.08
N ARG A 9 19.44 7.45 -36.69
CA ARG A 9 20.03 8.63 -36.01
C ARG A 9 19.14 9.26 -34.93
N ARG A 10 17.81 9.04 -35.00
CA ARG A 10 16.83 9.49 -33.98
C ARG A 10 16.75 8.56 -32.76
N GLY A 11 16.89 7.24 -32.94
CA GLY A 11 16.87 6.25 -31.85
C GLY A 11 18.09 6.37 -30.91
N GLY A 12 19.28 6.65 -31.48
CA GLY A 12 20.50 6.84 -30.69
C GLY A 12 20.42 8.02 -29.71
N ARG A 13 19.79 9.13 -30.11
CA ARG A 13 19.59 10.31 -29.25
C ARG A 13 18.57 10.09 -28.13
N PHE A 14 17.50 9.35 -28.39
CA PHE A 14 16.52 9.00 -27.37
C PHE A 14 17.12 8.04 -26.33
N ALA A 15 17.77 6.97 -26.79
CA ALA A 15 18.44 6.02 -25.90
C ALA A 15 19.56 6.69 -25.08
N GLY A 16 20.32 7.60 -25.69
CA GLY A 16 21.33 8.41 -24.99
C GLY A 16 20.72 9.29 -23.88
N ARG A 17 19.59 9.96 -24.16
CA ARG A 17 18.87 10.76 -23.16
C ARG A 17 18.29 9.90 -22.04
N CYS A 18 17.76 8.71 -22.34
CA CYS A 18 17.26 7.78 -21.33
C CYS A 18 18.39 7.31 -20.40
N ARG A 19 19.55 6.93 -20.96
CA ARG A 19 20.74 6.55 -20.17
C ARG A 19 21.22 7.69 -19.27
N ALA A 20 21.28 8.91 -19.80
CA ALA A 20 21.68 10.08 -19.02
C ALA A 20 20.66 10.45 -17.92
N ALA A 21 19.36 10.27 -18.17
CA ALA A 21 18.32 10.44 -17.15
C ALA A 21 18.44 9.37 -16.05
N TRP A 22 18.61 8.10 -16.44
CA TRP A 22 18.81 6.99 -15.50
C TRP A 22 20.06 7.17 -14.63
N ALA A 23 21.19 7.59 -15.22
CA ALA A 23 22.42 7.86 -14.47
C ALA A 23 22.23 8.98 -13.44
N ARG A 24 21.49 10.04 -13.79
CA ARG A 24 21.14 11.12 -12.85
C ARG A 24 20.25 10.63 -11.71
N GLU A 25 19.26 9.81 -12.01
CA GLU A 25 18.39 9.23 -10.98
C GLU A 25 19.18 8.29 -10.05
N LYS A 26 20.10 7.49 -10.60
CA LYS A 26 21.00 6.64 -9.81
C LYS A 26 21.97 7.40 -8.92
N ALA A 27 22.41 8.58 -9.36
CA ALA A 27 23.29 9.46 -8.57
C ALA A 27 22.54 10.28 -7.52
N ARG A 28 21.20 10.29 -7.53
CA ARG A 28 20.40 11.05 -6.58
C ARG A 28 20.53 10.42 -5.19
N PRO A 29 20.82 11.19 -4.13
CA PRO A 29 20.78 10.66 -2.78
C PRO A 29 19.34 10.28 -2.45
N LYS A 30 19.12 8.98 -2.26
CA LYS A 30 17.85 8.46 -1.82
C LYS A 30 17.81 8.64 -0.30
N ARG A 31 16.82 9.39 0.18
CA ARG A 31 16.55 9.48 1.61
C ARG A 31 15.53 8.40 1.91
N SER A 32 15.94 7.40 2.68
CA SER A 32 15.01 6.44 3.25
C SER A 32 13.93 7.19 4.04
N SER A 33 12.69 7.17 3.54
CA SER A 33 11.53 7.64 4.30
C SER A 33 11.47 6.98 5.69
N GLY A 34 10.88 7.64 6.68
CA GLY A 34 10.72 7.06 8.03
C GLY A 34 9.98 5.72 8.03
N ARG A 35 9.14 5.43 7.01
CA ARG A 35 8.50 4.13 6.84
C ARG A 35 9.51 3.04 6.45
N HIS A 36 10.45 3.33 5.55
CA HIS A 36 11.51 2.39 5.18
C HIS A 36 12.33 2.00 6.41
N GLN A 37 12.73 3.01 7.21
CA GLN A 37 13.50 2.79 8.42
C GLN A 37 12.71 1.95 9.45
N ALA A 38 11.42 2.24 9.63
CA ALA A 38 10.59 1.47 10.56
C ALA A 38 10.38 0.00 10.14
N VAL A 39 10.24 -0.26 8.84
CA VAL A 39 10.16 -1.63 8.31
C VAL A 39 11.50 -2.34 8.46
N SER A 40 12.60 -1.69 8.11
CA SER A 40 13.98 -2.19 8.28
C SER A 40 14.29 -2.56 9.73
N GLN A 41 13.97 -1.69 10.70
CA GLN A 41 14.08 -2.00 12.13
C GLN A 41 13.23 -3.21 12.56
N THR A 42 12.07 -3.40 11.94
CA THR A 42 11.22 -4.56 12.22
C THR A 42 11.87 -5.85 11.70
N PHE A 43 12.51 -5.81 10.53
CA PHE A 43 13.26 -6.95 10.00
C PHE A 43 14.48 -7.30 10.86
N GLU A 44 15.24 -6.30 11.31
CA GLU A 44 16.32 -6.47 12.29
C GLU A 44 15.81 -7.17 13.56
N ALA A 45 14.70 -6.71 14.13
CA ALA A 45 14.12 -7.29 15.34
C ALA A 45 13.60 -8.73 15.14
N MET A 46 13.31 -9.13 13.89
CA MET A 46 12.93 -10.49 13.49
C MET A 46 14.14 -11.35 13.11
N GLY A 47 15.36 -10.80 13.16
CA GLY A 47 16.58 -11.49 12.74
C GLY A 47 16.69 -11.73 11.23
N LEU A 48 15.98 -10.93 10.42
CA LEU A 48 15.98 -11.05 8.96
C LEU A 48 17.08 -10.18 8.35
N THR A 49 18.06 -10.83 7.71
CA THR A 49 19.11 -10.16 6.95
C THR A 49 18.52 -9.44 5.74
N HIS A 50 18.76 -8.14 5.65
CA HIS A 50 18.28 -7.29 4.57
C HIS A 50 19.28 -6.20 4.19
N ALA A 51 19.13 -5.66 2.99
CA ALA A 51 19.85 -4.50 2.49
C ALA A 51 18.84 -3.41 2.10
N ASN A 52 19.09 -2.17 2.52
CA ASN A 52 18.30 -1.02 2.08
C ASN A 52 18.88 -0.49 0.75
N GLU A 53 18.02 -0.04 -0.16
CA GLU A 53 18.39 0.65 -1.41
C GLU A 53 19.29 -0.18 -2.37
N ASP A 54 18.82 -1.36 -2.78
CA ASP A 54 19.53 -2.27 -3.69
C ASP A 54 19.71 -1.70 -5.12
N GLU A 55 20.66 -2.25 -5.89
CA GLU A 55 21.01 -1.88 -7.26
C GLU A 55 19.82 -1.83 -8.24
N ASN A 56 18.70 -2.47 -7.93
CA ASN A 56 17.49 -2.48 -8.75
C ASN A 56 16.43 -1.44 -8.38
N ASP A 57 16.76 -0.45 -7.54
CA ASP A 57 15.78 0.49 -6.99
C ASP A 57 14.75 -0.19 -6.08
N ILE A 58 15.14 -1.30 -5.45
CA ILE A 58 14.34 -1.99 -4.45
C ILE A 58 14.49 -1.25 -3.13
N ASP A 59 13.38 -0.95 -2.46
CA ASP A 59 13.42 -0.22 -1.20
C ASP A 59 14.17 -1.02 -0.13
N ILE A 60 13.77 -2.29 0.06
CA ILE A 60 14.45 -3.22 0.97
C ILE A 60 14.56 -4.60 0.31
N ALA A 61 15.79 -5.06 0.09
CA ALA A 61 16.08 -6.39 -0.43
C ALA A 61 16.30 -7.37 0.73
N LEU A 62 15.45 -8.40 0.81
CA LEU A 62 15.56 -9.49 1.76
C LEU A 62 16.18 -10.71 1.07
N THR A 63 17.15 -11.34 1.74
CA THR A 63 17.67 -12.64 1.33
C THR A 63 17.41 -13.63 2.44
N HIS A 64 16.57 -14.63 2.19
CA HIS A 64 16.19 -15.61 3.19
C HIS A 64 16.34 -17.04 2.67
N LYS A 65 16.77 -17.96 3.54
CA LYS A 65 17.02 -19.36 3.16
C LYS A 65 15.74 -20.08 2.69
N GLN A 66 14.58 -19.76 3.25
CA GLN A 66 13.31 -20.45 2.95
C GLN A 66 12.66 -20.02 1.63
N PHE A 67 12.82 -18.76 1.21
CA PHE A 67 12.04 -18.19 0.09
C PHE A 67 12.90 -17.38 -0.89
N GLY A 68 14.22 -17.45 -0.76
CA GLY A 68 15.17 -16.82 -1.68
C GLY A 68 15.17 -15.30 -1.59
N LYS A 69 15.25 -14.65 -2.76
CA LYS A 69 15.34 -13.19 -2.91
C LYS A 69 13.94 -12.57 -2.90
N VAL A 70 13.69 -11.71 -1.92
CA VAL A 70 12.44 -10.96 -1.78
C VAL A 70 12.72 -9.47 -1.92
N ALA A 71 11.97 -8.81 -2.78
CA ALA A 71 11.96 -7.36 -2.90
C ALA A 71 10.77 -6.82 -2.09
N VAL A 72 11.06 -6.07 -1.04
CA VAL A 72 10.02 -5.41 -0.24
C VAL A 72 9.90 -3.97 -0.73
N GLU A 73 8.69 -3.62 -1.15
CA GLU A 73 8.30 -2.28 -1.62
C GLU A 73 7.48 -1.59 -0.53
N VAL A 74 7.96 -0.45 -0.03
CA VAL A 74 7.31 0.32 1.04
C VAL A 74 6.60 1.51 0.42
N ASP A 75 5.41 1.23 -0.11
CA ASP A 75 4.67 2.19 -0.92
C ASP A 75 4.01 3.29 -0.08
N GLY A 76 4.52 4.51 -0.24
CA GLY A 76 3.90 5.72 0.29
C GLY A 76 2.62 6.13 -0.45
N PRO A 77 1.90 7.17 0.05
CA PRO A 77 0.66 7.64 -0.58
C PRO A 77 0.75 7.96 -2.07
N SER A 78 1.91 8.45 -2.53
CA SER A 78 2.16 8.79 -3.94
C SER A 78 2.13 7.60 -4.90
N HIS A 79 2.17 6.37 -4.41
CA HIS A 79 2.09 5.14 -5.22
C HIS A 79 0.65 4.74 -5.52
N TYR A 80 -0.32 5.41 -4.88
CA TYR A 80 -1.73 5.08 -4.99
C TYR A 80 -2.53 6.23 -5.60
N THR A 81 -3.63 5.86 -6.24
CA THR A 81 -4.67 6.79 -6.66
C THR A 81 -5.32 7.43 -5.45
N THR A 82 -5.52 8.75 -5.52
CA THR A 82 -6.27 9.52 -4.51
C THR A 82 -7.78 9.49 -4.76
N ASN A 83 -8.21 9.11 -5.97
CA ASN A 83 -9.62 9.01 -6.32
C ASN A 83 -10.25 7.79 -5.64
N ARG A 84 -11.14 8.05 -4.67
CA ARG A 84 -12.12 7.07 -4.24
C ARG A 84 -13.04 6.72 -5.42
N PRO A 85 -13.45 5.45 -5.59
CA PRO A 85 -14.43 5.11 -6.62
C PRO A 85 -15.71 5.93 -6.43
N ALA A 86 -16.29 6.39 -7.54
CA ALA A 86 -17.41 7.33 -7.62
C ALA A 86 -18.73 6.87 -6.98
N ALA A 87 -18.75 5.74 -6.27
CA ALA A 87 -19.93 5.21 -5.58
C ALA A 87 -20.49 6.16 -4.49
N CYS A 88 -19.77 7.22 -4.13
CA CYS A 88 -20.22 8.23 -3.16
C CYS A 88 -20.71 9.55 -3.80
N LEU A 89 -20.74 9.69 -5.13
CA LEU A 89 -21.04 10.97 -5.79
C LEU A 89 -22.52 11.17 -6.18
N ASN A 90 -23.38 10.17 -5.95
CA ASN A 90 -24.78 10.21 -6.37
C ASN A 90 -25.77 10.35 -5.19
N GLN A 91 -25.42 11.11 -4.14
CA GLN A 91 -26.35 11.40 -3.04
C GLN A 91 -26.40 12.89 -2.68
N THR A 92 -26.41 13.80 -3.65
CA THR A 92 -26.71 15.21 -3.38
C THR A 92 -27.30 15.94 -4.59
N GLU A 93 -28.30 15.38 -5.29
CA GLU A 93 -29.10 16.15 -6.26
C GLU A 93 -30.57 15.70 -6.27
N SER A 94 -31.29 15.90 -5.15
CA SER A 94 -32.76 15.88 -5.16
C SER A 94 -33.40 16.71 -4.04
N ALA A 95 -32.83 17.87 -3.73
CA ALA A 95 -33.48 18.84 -2.83
C ALA A 95 -33.42 20.23 -3.46
N GLY A 96 -34.47 20.58 -4.20
CA GLY A 96 -34.66 21.97 -4.62
C GLY A 96 -35.49 22.18 -5.87
N ARG A 97 -36.80 21.85 -5.83
CA ARG A 97 -37.81 22.58 -6.60
C ARG A 97 -39.24 22.28 -6.12
N GLY A 98 -39.87 23.31 -5.55
CA GLY A 98 -41.28 23.61 -5.79
C GLY A 98 -42.29 23.22 -4.70
N GLY A 99 -42.92 24.25 -4.12
CA GLY A 99 -44.39 24.31 -4.07
C GLY A 99 -45.05 23.98 -2.74
N ALA A 100 -45.61 25.01 -2.11
CA ALA A 100 -46.43 24.96 -0.92
C ALA A 100 -47.84 24.37 -1.16
N SER A 101 -48.37 23.66 -0.15
CA SER A 101 -49.71 23.83 0.45
C SER A 101 -50.14 22.53 1.15
N ALA A 102 -50.44 22.60 2.46
CA ALA A 102 -51.06 21.52 3.20
C ALA A 102 -52.13 22.09 4.15
N ALA A 103 -53.37 21.63 3.97
CA ALA A 103 -54.38 21.52 5.03
C ALA A 103 -55.34 20.39 4.64
N GLY A 104 -55.41 19.33 5.46
CA GLY A 104 -56.38 18.25 5.26
C GLY A 104 -55.98 16.95 5.95
N ALA A 105 -56.61 16.69 7.09
CA ALA A 105 -56.45 15.53 7.97
C ALA A 105 -56.60 14.15 7.31
N SER A 106 -55.85 13.15 7.80
CA SER A 106 -56.35 11.88 8.40
C SER A 106 -55.28 10.77 8.37
N ALA A 107 -55.06 10.12 9.51
CA ALA A 107 -54.38 8.82 9.65
C ALA A 107 -55.33 7.70 9.17
N PRO A 108 -54.92 6.46 8.80
CA PRO A 108 -53.97 5.64 9.57
C PRO A 108 -53.08 4.67 8.74
N ALA A 109 -52.41 3.76 9.48
CA ALA A 109 -51.72 2.53 9.07
C ALA A 109 -50.18 2.60 8.97
N GLN A 110 -49.53 2.07 10.01
CA GLN A 110 -48.12 1.70 9.99
C GLN A 110 -47.92 0.35 9.28
N PRO A 111 -46.99 0.24 8.34
CA PRO A 111 -46.25 -0.99 8.12
C PRO A 111 -44.94 -0.93 8.91
N SER A 112 -44.86 -1.79 9.93
CA SER A 112 -43.63 -2.14 10.63
C SER A 112 -42.69 -2.89 9.67
N SER A 113 -41.71 -2.18 9.11
CA SER A 113 -40.49 -2.79 8.62
C SER A 113 -39.32 -1.86 8.96
N SER A 114 -38.61 -2.20 10.02
CA SER A 114 -37.32 -1.61 10.35
C SER A 114 -36.42 -1.62 9.11
N PRO A 115 -35.82 -0.49 8.70
CA PRO A 115 -34.74 -0.54 7.74
C PRO A 115 -33.57 -1.24 8.42
N ALA A 116 -33.21 -2.42 7.90
CA ALA A 116 -31.99 -3.12 8.26
C ALA A 116 -30.84 -2.10 8.24
N ALA A 117 -30.15 -1.97 9.37
CA ALA A 117 -28.95 -1.16 9.49
C ALA A 117 -27.98 -1.56 8.37
N ALA A 118 -27.83 -0.69 7.37
CA ALA A 118 -26.81 -0.84 6.37
C ALA A 118 -25.46 -0.82 7.09
N THR A 119 -24.87 -1.99 7.29
CA THR A 119 -23.46 -2.13 7.67
C THR A 119 -22.67 -1.27 6.70
N ALA A 120 -22.10 -0.17 7.19
CA ALA A 120 -21.27 0.72 6.40
C ALA A 120 -20.09 -0.09 5.86
N ALA A 121 -20.19 -0.52 4.60
CA ALA A 121 -19.17 -1.32 3.96
C ALA A 121 -17.84 -0.53 3.95
N LYS A 122 -16.76 -1.18 4.39
CA LYS A 122 -15.42 -0.62 4.44
C LYS A 122 -15.08 -0.01 3.06
N PRO A 123 -14.57 1.23 2.99
CA PRO A 123 -14.20 1.81 1.72
C PRO A 123 -13.12 0.94 1.06
N PRO A 124 -13.20 0.71 -0.26
CA PRO A 124 -12.22 -0.10 -0.96
C PRO A 124 -10.82 0.52 -0.83
N PRO A 125 -9.75 -0.30 -0.79
CA PRO A 125 -8.39 0.20 -0.68
C PRO A 125 -8.01 1.04 -1.91
N PRO A 126 -7.13 2.04 -1.76
CA PRO A 126 -6.61 2.81 -2.87
C PRO A 126 -5.96 1.92 -3.94
N LEU A 127 -6.18 2.24 -5.23
CA LEU A 127 -5.59 1.48 -6.33
C LEU A 127 -4.14 1.89 -6.59
N LEU A 128 -3.29 0.89 -6.85
CA LEU A 128 -1.87 1.08 -7.17
C LEU A 128 -1.70 1.72 -8.57
N LEU A 129 -0.81 2.70 -8.68
CA LEU A 129 -0.52 3.38 -9.94
C LEU A 129 0.24 2.49 -10.94
N GLY A 130 0.11 2.82 -12.23
CA GLY A 130 0.64 2.02 -13.33
C GLY A 130 2.18 1.84 -13.28
N HIS A 131 2.91 2.88 -12.87
CA HIS A 131 4.37 2.81 -12.79
C HIS A 131 4.83 1.83 -11.68
N THR A 132 4.17 1.83 -10.53
CA THR A 132 4.45 0.89 -9.42
C THR A 132 4.11 -0.54 -9.84
N ARG A 133 2.97 -0.75 -10.50
CA ARG A 133 2.60 -2.07 -11.06
C ARG A 133 3.64 -2.57 -12.07
N LEU A 134 4.16 -1.68 -12.93
CA LEU A 134 5.21 -2.02 -13.89
C LEU A 134 6.52 -2.39 -13.18
N LYS A 135 6.93 -1.64 -12.15
CA LYS A 135 8.11 -1.94 -11.32
C LYS A 135 7.99 -3.36 -10.73
N HIS A 136 6.86 -3.69 -10.11
CA HIS A 136 6.63 -5.01 -9.51
C HIS A 136 6.75 -6.14 -10.54
N ARG A 137 6.20 -5.94 -11.75
CA ARG A 137 6.32 -6.94 -12.84
C ARG A 137 7.76 -7.13 -13.28
N LEU A 138 8.52 -6.03 -13.43
CA LEU A 138 9.93 -6.11 -13.82
C LEU A 138 10.80 -6.83 -12.78
N LEU A 139 10.56 -6.57 -11.49
CA LEU A 139 11.24 -7.29 -10.41
C LEU A 139 10.87 -8.78 -10.40
N GLY A 140 9.60 -9.11 -10.60
CA GLY A 140 9.14 -10.49 -10.76
C GLY A 140 9.84 -11.22 -11.91
N LEU A 141 9.96 -10.58 -13.07
CA LEU A 141 10.69 -11.13 -14.22
C LEU A 141 12.19 -11.30 -13.98
N LYS A 142 12.78 -10.51 -13.06
CA LYS A 142 14.16 -10.66 -12.60
C LYS A 142 14.33 -11.75 -11.52
N GLY A 143 13.28 -12.50 -11.20
CA GLY A 143 13.30 -13.59 -10.23
C GLY A 143 13.14 -13.16 -8.78
N TRP A 144 12.66 -11.93 -8.52
CA TRP A 144 12.35 -11.46 -7.18
C TRP A 144 10.90 -11.78 -6.81
N LYS A 145 10.68 -12.33 -5.62
CA LYS A 145 9.35 -12.33 -5.02
C LYS A 145 9.07 -10.92 -4.49
N VAL A 146 8.12 -10.21 -5.09
CA VAL A 146 7.77 -8.85 -4.68
C VAL A 146 6.72 -8.89 -3.58
N VAL A 147 7.02 -8.26 -2.44
CA VAL A 147 6.10 -8.10 -1.32
C VAL A 147 5.87 -6.62 -1.09
N GLN A 148 4.60 -6.24 -1.07
CA GLN A 148 4.18 -4.87 -0.88
C GLN A 148 3.81 -4.59 0.57
N ILE A 149 4.29 -3.48 1.11
CA ILE A 149 3.87 -2.90 2.39
C ILE A 149 3.20 -1.54 2.11
N PRO A 150 1.86 -1.50 1.95
CA PRO A 150 1.14 -0.26 1.74
C PRO A 150 1.16 0.64 2.98
N TYR A 151 1.34 1.95 2.80
CA TYR A 151 1.30 2.91 3.91
C TYR A 151 0.01 2.82 4.72
N TYR A 152 -1.15 2.62 4.08
CA TYR A 152 -2.45 2.60 4.77
C TYR A 152 -2.68 1.33 5.59
N GLU A 153 -1.89 0.28 5.39
CA GLU A 153 -1.88 -0.91 6.25
C GLU A 153 -0.86 -0.74 7.37
N TRP A 154 0.34 -0.27 7.02
CA TRP A 154 1.44 -0.08 7.96
C TRP A 154 1.14 0.99 9.01
N ASP A 155 0.63 2.15 8.60
CA ASP A 155 0.36 3.29 9.47
C ASP A 155 -0.85 3.04 10.40
N ARG A 156 -1.66 2.01 10.15
CA ARG A 156 -2.72 1.57 11.08
C ARG A 156 -2.15 0.86 12.31
N ILE A 157 -0.95 0.28 12.20
CA ILE A 157 -0.32 -0.40 13.31
C ILE A 157 0.30 0.66 14.19
N PRO A 158 -0.11 0.75 15.47
CA PRO A 158 0.41 1.79 16.34
C PRO A 158 1.93 1.72 16.44
N PHE A 159 2.57 2.89 16.46
CA PHE A 159 4.02 2.93 16.40
C PHE A 159 4.65 2.18 17.58
N TRP A 160 4.00 2.14 18.75
CA TRP A 160 4.43 1.49 20.00
C TRP A 160 4.19 -0.02 20.05
N SER A 161 3.56 -0.62 19.05
CA SER A 161 3.23 -2.05 19.01
C SER A 161 4.16 -2.81 18.06
N SER A 162 5.41 -3.02 18.49
CA SER A 162 6.41 -3.79 17.73
C SER A 162 5.93 -5.21 17.42
N MET A 163 5.24 -5.87 18.36
CA MET A 163 4.70 -7.22 18.17
C MET A 163 3.70 -7.28 17.00
N GLU A 164 2.81 -6.31 16.88
CA GLU A 164 1.83 -6.26 15.79
C GLU A 164 2.51 -5.97 14.45
N LYS A 165 3.55 -5.13 14.43
CA LYS A 165 4.38 -4.90 13.23
C LYS A 165 5.09 -6.18 12.79
N LYS A 166 5.69 -6.92 13.74
CA LYS A 166 6.33 -8.22 13.48
C LYS A 166 5.33 -9.22 12.90
N ARG A 167 4.14 -9.35 13.50
CA ARG A 167 3.04 -10.22 12.98
C ARG A 167 2.54 -9.82 11.61
N TYR A 168 2.44 -8.52 11.34
CA TYR A 168 2.04 -8.01 10.03
C TYR A 168 3.07 -8.39 8.96
N VAL A 169 4.35 -8.11 9.22
CA VAL A 169 5.46 -8.49 8.32
C VAL A 169 5.49 -9.99 8.10
N GLN A 170 5.38 -10.77 9.18
CA GLN A 170 5.37 -12.24 9.11
C GLN A 170 4.28 -12.76 8.17
N ARG A 171 3.04 -12.24 8.28
CA ARG A 171 1.95 -12.59 7.38
C ARG A 171 2.20 -12.15 5.94
N LYS A 172 2.71 -10.94 5.73
CA LYS A 172 3.04 -10.41 4.39
C LYS A 172 4.11 -11.22 3.69
N LEU A 173 5.13 -11.64 4.42
CA LEU A 173 6.22 -12.47 3.92
C LEU A 173 5.86 -13.97 3.87
N GLN A 174 4.75 -14.36 4.53
CA GLN A 174 4.31 -15.75 4.72
C GLN A 174 5.37 -16.61 5.43
N ILE A 175 5.94 -16.09 6.51
CA ILE A 175 6.95 -16.78 7.31
C ILE A 175 6.27 -17.55 8.43
N GLU A 176 6.44 -18.87 8.46
CA GLU A 176 5.81 -19.72 9.49
C GLU A 176 6.53 -19.66 10.84
N ALA A 177 7.87 -19.52 10.83
CA ALA A 177 8.69 -19.48 12.04
C ALA A 177 9.53 -18.20 12.06
N VAL A 178 9.17 -17.26 12.93
CA VAL A 178 10.01 -16.08 13.21
C VAL A 178 10.59 -16.28 14.60
N VAL A 179 11.92 -16.21 14.70
CA VAL A 179 12.60 -16.11 15.99
C VAL A 179 12.33 -14.71 16.52
N TYR A 180 11.46 -14.59 17.51
CA TYR A 180 11.28 -13.33 18.21
C TYR A 180 12.54 -13.06 19.03
N SER A 181 13.25 -11.97 18.74
CA SER A 181 14.31 -11.52 19.63
C SER A 181 13.70 -11.13 20.97
N GLN A 182 14.43 -11.38 22.07
CA GLN A 182 14.02 -10.95 23.41
C GLN A 182 13.97 -9.41 23.54
N ASN A 183 14.53 -8.69 22.58
CA ASN A 183 14.53 -7.24 22.54
C ASN A 183 13.21 -6.74 21.92
N ASP A 184 12.12 -6.88 22.67
CA ASP A 184 10.83 -6.32 22.31
C ASP A 184 10.63 -4.95 22.96
N TRP A 185 10.47 -3.91 22.13
CA TRP A 185 10.25 -2.54 22.59
C TRP A 185 8.76 -2.18 22.67
N SER A 186 7.87 -3.17 22.64
CA SER A 186 6.44 -2.92 22.78
C SER A 186 6.13 -2.36 24.16
N SER A 187 5.24 -1.37 24.20
CA SER A 187 4.56 -0.99 25.44
C SER A 187 3.08 -1.22 25.25
N TYR A 188 2.45 -1.92 26.19
CA TYR A 188 1.00 -2.07 26.16
C TYR A 188 0.35 -0.71 26.36
N ARG A 189 -0.49 -0.31 25.40
CA ARG A 189 -1.40 0.82 25.54
C ARG A 189 -2.75 0.41 24.99
N ALA A 190 -3.82 0.78 25.69
CA ALA A 190 -5.16 0.63 25.16
C ALA A 190 -5.27 1.37 23.82
N TYR A 191 -5.88 0.73 22.83
CA TYR A 191 -6.20 1.41 21.58
C TYR A 191 -7.21 2.53 21.88
N PRO A 192 -7.08 3.71 21.24
CA PRO A 192 -8.10 4.75 21.38
C PRO A 192 -9.43 4.19 20.88
N SER A 193 -10.40 4.11 21.77
CA SER A 193 -11.69 3.40 21.63
C SER A 193 -12.69 4.07 20.67
N GLY A 194 -12.23 4.88 19.70
CA GLY A 194 -13.07 5.65 18.78
C GLY A 194 -12.87 5.35 17.29
N ALA A 195 -11.82 4.61 16.91
CA ALA A 195 -11.70 4.08 15.55
C ALA A 195 -12.49 2.77 15.52
N GLY A 196 -13.64 2.78 14.86
CA GLY A 196 -14.59 1.67 14.82
C GLY A 196 -13.92 0.30 14.72
N GLN A 197 -14.51 -0.68 15.42
CA GLN A 197 -14.12 -2.09 15.46
C GLN A 197 -14.15 -2.73 14.06
N LEU A 198 -13.31 -2.27 13.16
CA LEU A 198 -12.87 -3.04 12.02
C LEU A 198 -11.92 -4.06 12.59
N ASN A 199 -12.24 -5.33 12.39
CA ASN A 199 -11.39 -6.42 12.82
C ASN A 199 -9.94 -6.10 12.44
N ARG A 200 -9.08 -6.36 13.42
CA ARG A 200 -7.67 -6.01 13.54
C ARG A 200 -6.88 -6.07 12.21
N PHE A 201 -7.28 -6.93 11.26
CA PHE A 201 -6.71 -7.04 9.92
C PHE A 201 -7.67 -7.53 8.81
N ASP A 202 -9.00 -7.42 8.95
CA ASP A 202 -9.97 -7.82 7.90
C ASP A 202 -10.45 -6.60 7.10
#